data_AF-A0A7S2RUM4-F1
#
_entry.id   AF-A0A7S2RUM4-F1
#
_cell.length_a   1.000
_cell.length_b   1.000
_cell.length_c   1.000
_cell.angle_alpha   90.00
_cell.angle_beta   90.00
_cell.angle_gamma   90.00
#
_symmetry.space_group_name_H-M   'P 1'
#
loop_
_entity.id
_entity.type
_entity.pdbx_description
1 polymer ?
#
loop_
_entity_poly.entity_id
_entity_poly.type
_entity_poly.pdbx_seq_one_letter_code
_entity_poly.pdbx_strand_id
1 'polypeptide(L)'
;VVLETVADVCENTTPIADLSLGVVLVGLWDSKRNKILRIGSGFVVDRKKGLIVTACHTLMNIRDDENSPFGEDYFGLPYGKALIGVIPRSGDSGIQGEKAMFRYFAQIIAKDTNIESKGVCHIDACVLRITTKLEHDVGGNCESIGTTREILLLHNQEGMKKEKLYQLKVANDKCELDEQVRVLGFNQGGEGLLSEFEKTDVDRYLDFAKGYVCKKYRNENHYDHHHEHHPTGKNVFKPREEIVVICPTIGGHSGGPCVNRQGEVIGILSRVDPADPQRCYLVPSCEWKKLVRKAKMAS
;
A
#
# COMPACT_ATOMS: atom_id res chain seq x y z
N VAL A 1 1.80 10.86 28.06
CA VAL A 1 1.57 9.68 28.93
C VAL A 1 2.88 8.92 29.02
N VAL A 2 3.16 8.41 30.21
CA VAL A 2 4.45 7.94 30.71
C VAL A 2 5.06 6.84 29.83
N LEU A 3 6.36 6.97 29.55
CA LEU A 3 7.21 5.94 28.94
C LEU A 3 7.27 4.74 29.90
N GLU A 4 6.39 3.76 29.72
CA GLU A 4 6.58 2.45 30.31
C GLU A 4 7.68 1.70 29.55
N THR A 5 8.84 1.68 30.20
CA THR A 5 9.90 0.71 29.98
C THR A 5 9.41 -0.65 30.46
N VAL A 6 8.75 -1.39 29.58
CA VAL A 6 8.65 -2.85 29.71
C VAL A 6 9.63 -3.46 28.72
N ALA A 7 10.78 -3.85 29.25
CA ALA A 7 11.77 -4.64 28.54
C ALA A 7 11.15 -6.02 28.20
N ASP A 8 10.59 -6.11 27.00
CA ASP A 8 10.66 -7.33 26.20
C ASP A 8 11.51 -7.00 24.97
N VAL A 9 12.79 -6.71 25.23
CA VAL A 9 13.80 -6.56 24.18
C VAL A 9 14.15 -7.97 23.73
N CYS A 10 13.37 -8.47 22.77
CA CYS A 10 13.83 -9.56 21.94
C CYS A 10 14.98 -8.98 21.08
N GLU A 11 16.23 -9.22 21.50
CA GLU A 11 17.50 -8.56 21.09
C GLU A 11 17.79 -8.45 19.57
N ASN A 12 16.93 -8.97 18.70
CA ASN A 12 17.11 -9.02 17.25
C ASN A 12 15.95 -8.43 16.43
N THR A 13 15.13 -7.54 17.00
CA THR A 13 14.01 -6.91 16.26
C THR A 13 14.43 -5.58 15.63
N THR A 14 14.35 -5.48 14.29
CA THR A 14 14.65 -4.25 13.54
C THR A 14 13.73 -3.10 13.97
N PRO A 15 14.24 -1.93 14.42
CA PRO A 15 13.41 -0.78 14.82
C PRO A 15 12.47 -0.27 13.72
N ILE A 16 11.28 0.23 14.09
CA ILE A 16 10.33 0.84 13.13
C ILE A 16 10.92 2.08 12.46
N ALA A 17 11.72 2.86 13.19
CA ALA A 17 12.42 4.03 12.65
C ALA A 17 13.27 3.68 11.41
N ASP A 18 13.91 2.52 11.41
CA ASP A 18 14.76 2.05 10.30
C ASP A 18 13.97 1.59 9.07
N LEU A 19 12.66 1.37 9.23
CA LEU A 19 11.75 0.95 8.17
C LEU A 19 10.92 2.13 7.64
N SER A 20 10.68 3.15 8.47
CA SER A 20 9.79 4.29 8.21
C SER A 20 10.01 4.94 6.83
N LEU A 21 11.26 5.19 6.45
CA LEU A 21 11.61 5.86 5.19
C LEU A 21 11.27 5.05 3.93
N GLY A 22 11.04 3.74 4.07
CA GLY A 22 10.62 2.86 2.98
C GLY A 22 9.11 2.73 2.83
N VAL A 23 8.34 3.19 3.82
CA VAL A 23 6.87 3.20 3.81
C VAL A 23 6.40 4.52 3.21
N VAL A 24 5.34 4.46 2.40
CA VAL A 24 4.79 5.63 1.69
C VAL A 24 3.29 5.75 1.89
N LEU A 25 2.81 6.98 1.96
CA LEU A 25 1.39 7.32 1.94
C LEU A 25 0.93 7.27 0.48
N VAL A 26 -0.18 6.60 0.20
CA VAL A 26 -0.72 6.44 -1.16
C VAL A 26 -2.11 7.04 -1.22
N GLY A 27 -2.30 8.05 -2.06
CA GLY A 27 -3.58 8.68 -2.31
C GLY A 27 -4.08 8.46 -3.73
N LEU A 28 -5.39 8.27 -3.89
CA LEU A 28 -6.06 8.42 -5.17
C LEU A 28 -6.35 9.90 -5.41
N TRP A 29 -5.69 10.51 -6.38
CA TRP A 29 -5.85 11.92 -6.72
C TRP A 29 -6.79 12.10 -7.92
N ASP A 30 -7.83 12.92 -7.74
CA ASP A 30 -8.72 13.38 -8.81
C ASP A 30 -8.26 14.76 -9.28
N SER A 31 -7.52 14.79 -10.39
CA SER A 31 -6.98 16.04 -10.94
C SER A 31 -8.07 17.03 -11.39
N LYS A 32 -9.27 16.54 -11.75
CA LYS A 32 -10.38 17.40 -12.18
C LYS A 32 -11.00 18.13 -10.99
N ARG A 33 -11.11 17.45 -9.85
CA ARG A 33 -11.71 18.00 -8.63
C ARG A 33 -10.68 18.53 -7.63
N ASN A 34 -9.39 18.47 -7.94
CA ASN A 34 -8.27 18.90 -7.10
C ASN A 34 -8.36 18.32 -5.67
N LYS A 35 -8.64 17.02 -5.55
CA LYS A 35 -8.82 16.37 -4.24
C LYS A 35 -8.31 14.95 -4.21
N ILE A 36 -7.97 14.53 -3.00
CA ILE A 36 -7.73 13.13 -2.68
C ILE A 36 -9.07 12.45 -2.41
N LEU A 37 -9.29 11.29 -3.02
CA LEU A 37 -10.53 10.52 -2.89
C LEU A 37 -10.41 9.34 -1.92
N ARG A 38 -9.22 8.73 -1.86
CA ARG A 38 -8.92 7.56 -1.04
C ARG A 38 -7.48 7.64 -0.57
N ILE A 39 -7.22 7.09 0.61
CA ILE A 39 -5.90 6.98 1.21
C ILE A 39 -5.64 5.52 1.58
N GLY A 40 -4.38 5.11 1.40
CA GLY A 40 -3.81 3.90 1.94
C GLY A 40 -2.31 4.09 2.13
N SER A 41 -1.62 2.98 2.28
CA SER A 41 -0.18 2.90 2.46
C SER A 41 0.45 2.04 1.38
N GLY A 42 1.77 2.14 1.26
CA GLY A 42 2.57 1.32 0.37
C GLY A 42 4.01 1.30 0.85
N PHE A 43 4.89 0.71 0.05
CA PHE A 43 6.33 0.74 0.32
C PHE A 43 7.15 0.60 -0.95
N VAL A 44 8.35 1.16 -0.91
CA VAL A 44 9.30 1.13 -2.02
C VAL A 44 9.95 -0.25 -2.12
N VAL A 45 9.78 -0.89 -3.28
CA VAL A 45 10.34 -2.22 -3.61
C VAL A 45 11.49 -2.16 -4.62
N ASP A 46 11.65 -1.05 -5.34
CA ASP A 46 12.81 -0.80 -6.18
C ASP A 46 13.12 0.70 -6.21
N ARG A 47 14.12 1.13 -5.43
CA ARG A 47 14.50 2.54 -5.36
C ARG A 47 15.09 3.09 -6.65
N LYS A 48 15.70 2.24 -7.50
CA LYS A 48 16.38 2.68 -8.73
C LYS A 48 15.36 2.96 -9.83
N LYS A 49 14.26 2.21 -9.83
CA LYS A 49 13.17 2.34 -10.80
C LYS A 49 11.95 3.09 -10.24
N GLY A 50 12.00 3.54 -8.99
CA GLY A 50 10.88 4.22 -8.33
C GLY A 50 9.64 3.34 -8.22
N LEU A 51 9.81 2.04 -7.93
CA LEU A 51 8.69 1.11 -7.83
C LEU A 51 8.17 1.00 -6.40
N ILE A 52 6.86 1.06 -6.26
CA ILE A 52 6.12 0.95 -5.01
C ILE A 52 5.11 -0.18 -5.12
N VAL A 53 4.90 -0.93 -4.03
CA VAL A 53 3.77 -1.86 -3.90
C VAL A 53 2.74 -1.26 -2.95
N THR A 54 1.46 -1.40 -3.29
CA THR A 54 0.31 -0.98 -2.47
C THR A 54 -0.89 -1.91 -2.76
N ALA A 55 -1.99 -1.72 -2.05
CA ALA A 55 -3.22 -2.47 -2.26
C ALA A 55 -3.99 -1.95 -3.50
N CYS A 56 -4.61 -2.87 -4.24
CA CYS A 56 -5.42 -2.52 -5.40
C CYS A 56 -6.63 -1.69 -4.97
N HIS A 57 -7.35 -2.10 -3.91
CA HIS A 57 -8.60 -1.44 -3.51
C HIS A 57 -8.46 0.04 -3.11
N THR A 58 -7.23 0.53 -2.90
CA THR A 58 -6.95 1.95 -2.71
C THR A 58 -7.08 2.75 -4.02
N LEU A 59 -6.76 2.14 -5.16
CA LEU A 59 -6.65 2.80 -6.47
C LEU A 59 -7.55 2.21 -7.56
N MET A 60 -8.28 1.12 -7.30
CA MET A 60 -9.22 0.50 -8.23
C MET A 60 -10.35 -0.18 -7.47
N ASN A 61 -11.50 -0.35 -8.12
CA ASN A 61 -12.58 -1.13 -7.55
C ASN A 61 -12.29 -2.62 -7.71
N ILE A 62 -11.96 -3.30 -6.62
CA ILE A 62 -11.91 -4.78 -6.60
C ILE A 62 -12.83 -5.36 -5.53
N ARG A 63 -13.67 -4.52 -4.92
CA ARG A 63 -14.61 -4.90 -3.87
C ARG A 63 -15.96 -4.41 -4.33
N ASP A 64 -16.76 -5.33 -4.89
CA ASP A 64 -18.11 -5.17 -5.47
C ASP A 64 -18.87 -3.86 -5.15
N ASP A 65 -18.31 -2.72 -5.57
CA ASP A 65 -18.86 -1.37 -5.40
C ASP A 65 -19.59 -1.05 -6.69
N GLU A 66 -20.91 -1.16 -6.67
CA GLU A 66 -21.77 -1.03 -7.84
C GLU A 66 -21.64 0.35 -8.54
N ASN A 67 -21.07 1.35 -7.86
CA ASN A 67 -20.95 2.71 -8.38
C ASN A 67 -19.67 2.96 -9.18
N SER A 68 -18.79 1.96 -9.32
CA SER A 68 -17.53 2.12 -10.05
C SER A 68 -17.14 0.86 -10.83
N PRO A 69 -16.48 1.01 -12.00
CA PRO A 69 -16.11 -0.13 -12.83
C PRO A 69 -15.08 -1.03 -12.13
N PHE A 70 -15.37 -2.34 -12.08
CA PHE A 70 -14.47 -3.31 -11.48
C PHE A 70 -13.15 -3.40 -12.23
N GLY A 71 -12.06 -3.31 -11.50
CA GLY A 71 -10.72 -3.53 -11.99
C GLY A 71 -10.13 -2.39 -12.80
N GLU A 72 -10.92 -1.38 -13.16
CA GLU A 72 -10.42 -0.21 -13.89
C GLU A 72 -9.49 0.62 -13.01
N ASP A 73 -8.40 1.09 -13.63
CA ASP A 73 -7.44 1.94 -12.96
C ASP A 73 -8.12 3.23 -12.50
N TYR A 74 -7.80 3.66 -11.29
CA TYR A 74 -8.31 4.89 -10.67
C TYR A 74 -9.84 4.94 -10.62
N PHE A 75 -10.51 3.80 -10.49
CA PHE A 75 -11.98 3.71 -10.49
C PHE A 75 -12.61 4.30 -11.77
N GLY A 76 -11.91 4.21 -12.91
CA GLY A 76 -12.36 4.75 -14.19
C GLY A 76 -12.20 6.27 -14.33
N LEU A 77 -11.49 6.93 -13.40
CA LEU A 77 -11.24 8.38 -13.48
C LEU A 77 -10.26 8.71 -14.61
N PRO A 78 -10.66 9.47 -15.66
CA PRO A 78 -9.79 9.75 -16.81
C PRO A 78 -8.53 10.54 -16.46
N TYR A 79 -8.57 11.31 -15.37
CA TYR A 79 -7.45 12.12 -14.87
C TYR A 79 -6.99 11.66 -13.47
N GLY A 80 -7.29 10.40 -13.13
CA GLY A 80 -6.84 9.79 -11.89
C GLY A 80 -5.32 9.60 -11.88
N LYS A 81 -4.69 9.91 -10.74
CA LYS A 81 -3.27 9.64 -10.51
C LYS A 81 -3.09 9.00 -9.14
N ALA A 82 -2.03 8.21 -8.97
CA ALA A 82 -1.56 7.85 -7.63
C ALA A 82 -0.66 8.98 -7.11
N LEU A 83 -1.02 9.55 -5.96
CA LEU A 83 -0.27 10.57 -5.26
C LEU A 83 0.51 9.91 -4.12
N ILE A 84 1.81 10.18 -4.02
CA ILE A 84 2.71 9.50 -3.10
C ILE A 84 3.28 10.49 -2.09
N GLY A 85 3.03 10.21 -0.81
CA GLY A 85 3.67 10.89 0.31
C GLY A 85 4.85 10.10 0.87
N VAL A 86 5.94 10.79 1.18
CA VAL A 86 7.14 10.20 1.78
C VAL A 86 7.54 10.97 3.03
N ILE A 87 8.15 10.31 3.99
CA ILE A 87 8.72 10.97 5.18
C ILE A 87 10.00 11.69 4.75
N PRO A 88 10.09 13.03 4.89
CA PRO A 88 11.30 13.77 4.57
C PRO A 88 12.49 13.31 5.42
N ARG A 89 13.71 13.35 4.87
CA ARG A 89 14.90 13.06 5.66
C ARG A 89 15.26 14.26 6.53
N SER A 90 15.75 13.99 7.74
CA SER A 90 16.31 15.02 8.62
C SER A 90 17.43 15.77 7.88
N GLY A 91 17.15 17.01 7.48
CA GLY A 91 18.02 17.84 6.64
C GLY A 91 17.31 18.51 5.47
N ASP A 92 16.19 17.95 4.96
CA ASP A 92 15.47 18.51 3.82
C ASP A 92 14.47 19.62 4.22
N SER A 93 14.01 19.65 5.47
CA SER A 93 12.93 20.56 5.90
C SER A 93 12.97 21.00 7.37
N GLY A 94 14.02 20.66 8.13
CA GLY A 94 14.14 21.02 9.56
C GLY A 94 13.10 20.38 10.50
N ILE A 95 12.11 19.66 9.96
CA ILE A 95 11.08 18.95 10.71
C ILE A 95 11.56 17.50 10.91
N GLN A 96 11.85 17.14 12.15
CA GLN A 96 12.01 15.75 12.54
C GLN A 96 10.63 15.09 12.55
N GLY A 97 10.58 13.82 12.15
CA GLY A 97 9.50 12.94 12.58
C GLY A 97 8.59 12.50 11.45
N GLU A 98 8.36 11.19 11.41
CA GLU A 98 7.14 10.38 11.19
C GLU A 98 6.00 10.86 10.29
N LYS A 99 5.98 12.11 9.85
CA LYS A 99 4.95 12.75 9.04
C LYS A 99 5.33 12.73 7.56
N ALA A 100 4.51 12.10 6.74
CA ALA A 100 4.68 12.10 5.29
C ALA A 100 4.35 13.46 4.67
N MET A 101 5.05 13.81 3.60
CA MET A 101 4.76 14.95 2.73
C MET A 101 4.52 14.43 1.31
N PHE A 102 3.50 14.94 0.63
CA PHE A 102 3.25 14.59 -0.76
C PHE A 102 4.35 15.13 -1.65
N ARG A 103 4.96 14.24 -2.44
CA ARG A 103 6.15 14.55 -3.23
C ARG A 103 6.10 14.02 -4.65
N TYR A 104 5.38 12.94 -4.91
CA TYR A 104 5.40 12.31 -6.24
C TYR A 104 4.01 12.02 -6.77
N PHE A 105 3.88 12.00 -8.09
CA PHE A 105 2.85 11.21 -8.75
C PHE A 105 3.44 9.91 -9.27
N ALA A 106 2.59 8.89 -9.33
CA ALA A 106 2.91 7.58 -9.83
C ALA A 106 1.76 7.00 -10.67
N GLN A 107 2.07 5.97 -11.43
CA GLN A 107 1.09 5.23 -12.24
C GLN A 107 1.13 3.74 -11.94
N ILE A 108 -0.03 3.09 -12.00
CA ILE A 108 -0.15 1.63 -11.97
C ILE A 108 0.53 1.06 -13.22
N ILE A 109 1.52 0.20 -13.04
CA ILE A 109 2.25 -0.45 -14.15
C ILE A 109 2.15 -1.98 -14.14
N ALA A 110 1.67 -2.56 -13.04
CA ALA A 110 1.33 -3.98 -12.95
C ALA A 110 0.24 -4.21 -11.91
N LYS A 111 -0.74 -5.03 -12.28
CA LYS A 111 -1.81 -5.56 -11.43
C LYS A 111 -2.17 -6.97 -11.91
N ASP A 112 -3.10 -7.64 -11.24
CA ASP A 112 -3.55 -8.98 -11.62
C ASP A 112 -4.23 -8.97 -12.99
N THR A 113 -3.67 -9.70 -13.96
CA THR A 113 -4.18 -9.78 -15.33
C THR A 113 -5.47 -10.61 -15.48
N ASN A 114 -5.88 -11.34 -14.43
CA ASN A 114 -7.16 -12.05 -14.42
C ASN A 114 -8.35 -11.09 -14.29
N ILE A 115 -8.09 -9.85 -13.85
CA ILE A 115 -9.12 -8.81 -13.77
C ILE A 115 -9.71 -8.54 -15.15
N GLU A 116 -8.88 -8.24 -16.14
CA GLU A 116 -9.36 -7.91 -17.49
C GLU A 116 -9.79 -9.14 -18.29
N SER A 117 -9.11 -10.27 -18.10
CA SER A 117 -9.36 -11.46 -18.91
C SER A 117 -10.50 -12.34 -18.41
N LYS A 118 -10.82 -12.29 -17.11
CA LYS A 118 -11.79 -13.19 -16.47
C LYS A 118 -12.77 -12.50 -15.53
N GLY A 119 -12.61 -11.21 -15.26
CA GLY A 119 -13.39 -10.52 -14.23
C GLY A 119 -13.06 -11.00 -12.81
N VAL A 120 -11.89 -11.61 -12.58
CA VAL A 120 -11.52 -12.14 -11.26
C VAL A 120 -10.23 -11.49 -10.78
N CYS A 121 -10.28 -10.86 -9.61
CA CYS A 121 -9.08 -10.39 -8.92
C CYS A 121 -8.63 -11.44 -7.91
N HIS A 122 -7.44 -11.99 -8.07
CA HIS A 122 -6.82 -12.89 -7.10
C HIS A 122 -5.79 -12.20 -6.22
N ILE A 123 -5.26 -11.06 -6.64
CA ILE A 123 -4.20 -10.33 -5.95
C ILE A 123 -4.66 -8.90 -5.67
N ASP A 124 -4.98 -8.59 -4.42
CA ASP A 124 -5.21 -7.22 -3.95
C ASP A 124 -3.87 -6.50 -3.72
N ALA A 125 -3.07 -6.41 -4.78
CA ALA A 125 -1.81 -5.69 -4.82
C ALA A 125 -1.53 -5.19 -6.22
N CYS A 126 -1.02 -3.96 -6.33
CA CYS A 126 -0.53 -3.40 -7.58
C CYS A 126 0.87 -2.80 -7.39
N VAL A 127 1.56 -2.63 -8.51
CA VAL A 127 2.88 -1.97 -8.55
C VAL A 127 2.72 -0.62 -9.22
N LEU A 128 3.17 0.41 -8.51
CA LEU A 128 3.23 1.77 -9.01
C LEU A 128 4.65 2.09 -9.48
N ARG A 129 4.76 2.95 -10.49
CA ARG A 129 6.02 3.60 -10.89
C ARG A 129 5.90 5.10 -10.72
N ILE A 130 6.81 5.70 -9.96
CA ILE A 130 6.93 7.16 -9.85
C ILE A 130 7.20 7.75 -11.25
N THR A 131 6.37 8.69 -11.65
CA THR A 131 6.44 9.34 -12.97
C THR A 131 6.95 10.77 -12.87
N THR A 132 6.49 11.51 -11.86
CA THR A 132 6.86 12.91 -11.64
C THR A 132 7.07 13.21 -10.16
N LYS A 133 7.80 14.29 -9.90
CA LYS A 133 8.03 14.87 -8.58
C LYS A 133 7.43 16.27 -8.53
N LEU A 134 6.78 16.62 -7.43
CA LEU A 134 6.37 17.98 -7.14
C LEU A 134 7.60 18.85 -6.88
N GLU A 135 7.63 20.05 -7.44
CA GLU A 135 8.74 21.00 -7.26
C GLU A 135 9.03 21.29 -5.78
N HIS A 136 7.98 21.31 -4.97
CA HIS A 136 8.05 21.40 -3.51
C HIS A 136 7.17 20.34 -2.86
N ASP A 137 7.58 19.88 -1.68
CA ASP A 137 6.79 18.98 -0.85
C ASP A 137 5.50 19.67 -0.39
N VAL A 138 4.37 18.97 -0.54
CA VAL A 138 3.07 19.48 -0.12
C VAL A 138 2.59 18.78 1.15
N GLY A 139 2.31 19.57 2.18
CA GLY A 139 1.68 19.13 3.42
C GLY A 139 0.35 19.84 3.66
N GLY A 140 -0.15 19.76 4.91
CA GLY A 140 -1.41 20.41 5.32
C GLY A 140 -2.62 19.84 4.56
N ASN A 141 -3.54 20.73 4.18
CA ASN A 141 -4.83 20.40 3.58
C ASN A 141 -4.77 20.06 2.08
N CYS A 142 -3.57 19.82 1.53
CA CYS A 142 -3.35 19.36 0.16
C CYS A 142 -3.83 20.32 -0.96
N GLU A 143 -4.17 21.57 -0.63
CA GLU A 143 -4.77 22.52 -1.57
C GLU A 143 -3.85 22.87 -2.75
N SER A 144 -2.53 22.90 -2.51
CA SER A 144 -1.53 23.30 -3.51
C SER A 144 -1.08 22.17 -4.44
N ILE A 145 -1.58 20.95 -4.29
CA ILE A 145 -1.12 19.81 -5.12
C ILE A 145 -1.40 20.05 -6.60
N GLY A 146 -2.61 20.49 -6.97
CA GLY A 146 -2.97 20.71 -8.37
C GLY A 146 -2.31 21.92 -9.03
N THR A 147 -1.70 22.82 -8.25
CA THR A 147 -1.00 24.01 -8.77
C THR A 147 0.52 23.88 -8.71
N THR A 148 1.05 22.91 -7.98
CA THR A 148 2.50 22.68 -7.87
C THR A 148 3.02 22.07 -9.16
N ARG A 149 4.12 22.64 -9.67
CA ARG A 149 4.76 22.16 -10.90
C ARG A 149 5.29 20.74 -10.74
N GLU A 150 5.09 19.92 -11.77
CA GLU A 150 5.62 18.56 -11.86
C GLU A 150 6.96 18.52 -12.62
N ILE A 151 7.95 17.82 -12.05
CA ILE A 151 9.26 17.53 -12.61
C ILE A 151 9.27 16.08 -13.09
N LEU A 152 9.55 15.85 -14.38
CA LEU A 152 9.53 14.51 -14.97
C LEU A 152 10.68 13.63 -14.42
N LEU A 153 10.31 12.48 -13.87
CA LEU A 153 11.23 11.42 -13.43
C LEU A 153 11.13 10.14 -14.26
N LEU A 154 10.06 9.98 -15.04
CA LEU A 154 9.85 8.83 -15.91
C LEU A 154 11.01 8.72 -16.93
N HIS A 155 11.59 7.52 -17.04
CA HIS A 155 12.79 7.23 -17.86
C HIS A 155 14.05 8.04 -17.51
N ASN A 156 14.04 8.82 -16.43
CA ASN A 156 15.19 9.60 -15.95
C ASN A 156 15.89 8.86 -14.78
N GLN A 157 16.74 7.88 -15.11
CA GLN A 157 17.41 7.06 -14.09
C GLN A 157 18.29 7.88 -13.13
N GLU A 158 18.99 8.90 -13.64
CA GLU A 158 19.83 9.77 -12.82
C GLU A 158 18.99 10.65 -11.89
N GLY A 159 17.85 11.16 -12.37
CA GLY A 159 16.86 11.85 -11.53
C GLY A 159 16.35 10.94 -10.42
N MET A 160 15.94 9.71 -10.75
CA MET A 160 15.44 8.75 -9.76
C MET A 160 16.48 8.38 -8.69
N LYS A 161 17.75 8.22 -9.07
CA LYS A 161 18.84 7.96 -8.11
C LYS A 161 19.01 9.12 -7.12
N LYS A 162 18.84 10.38 -7.57
CA LYS A 162 18.94 11.58 -6.72
C LYS A 162 17.85 11.66 -5.66
N GLU A 163 16.69 11.03 -5.89
CA GLU A 163 15.63 10.93 -4.88
C GLU A 163 16.03 10.05 -3.68
N LYS A 164 17.06 9.21 -3.84
CA LYS A 164 17.65 8.36 -2.79
C LYS A 164 16.59 7.59 -1.98
N LEU A 165 15.53 7.10 -2.62
CA LEU A 165 14.45 6.37 -1.96
C LEU A 165 14.97 5.19 -1.14
N TYR A 166 14.37 4.95 0.03
CA TYR A 166 14.72 3.82 0.87
C TYR A 166 13.89 2.60 0.47
N GLN A 167 14.54 1.48 0.16
CA GLN A 167 13.86 0.27 -0.31
C GLN A 167 13.78 -0.73 0.85
N LEU A 168 12.58 -1.25 1.12
CA LEU A 168 12.41 -2.33 2.11
C LEU A 168 12.90 -3.67 1.55
N LYS A 169 13.48 -4.49 2.42
CA LYS A 169 13.82 -5.88 2.10
C LYS A 169 12.56 -6.72 2.09
N VAL A 170 12.51 -7.70 1.19
CA VAL A 170 11.38 -8.63 1.08
C VAL A 170 11.89 -10.01 1.46
N ALA A 171 11.20 -10.68 2.39
CA ALA A 171 11.61 -12.00 2.87
C ALA A 171 11.69 -12.98 1.70
N ASN A 172 12.73 -13.81 1.65
CA ASN A 172 12.89 -14.81 0.59
C ASN A 172 11.96 -16.01 0.80
N ASP A 173 11.80 -16.40 2.06
CA ASP A 173 11.06 -17.58 2.47
C ASP A 173 9.60 -17.29 2.78
N LYS A 174 8.84 -18.35 3.01
CA LYS A 174 7.46 -18.25 3.49
C LYS A 174 7.51 -17.87 4.97
N CYS A 175 6.59 -17.01 5.42
CA CYS A 175 6.41 -16.76 6.84
C CYS A 175 6.08 -18.06 7.59
N GLU A 176 6.25 -18.07 8.92
CA GLU A 176 5.94 -19.19 9.82
C GLU A 176 4.65 -18.94 10.60
N LEU A 177 4.05 -19.98 11.19
CA LEU A 177 2.95 -19.76 12.16
C LEU A 177 3.55 -19.21 13.45
N ASP A 178 2.79 -18.39 14.16
CA ASP A 178 3.18 -17.68 15.38
C ASP A 178 4.36 -16.70 15.22
N GLU A 179 4.84 -16.50 13.99
CA GLU A 179 5.84 -15.51 13.66
C GLU A 179 5.33 -14.12 14.06
N GLN A 180 6.13 -13.41 14.86
CA GLN A 180 5.83 -12.04 15.27
C GLN A 180 6.00 -11.08 14.10
N VAL A 181 4.97 -10.28 13.87
CA VAL A 181 4.89 -9.38 12.73
C VAL A 181 4.47 -7.98 13.15
N ARG A 182 4.76 -7.03 12.28
CA ARG A 182 4.33 -5.64 12.42
C ARG A 182 3.77 -5.17 11.09
N VAL A 183 2.60 -4.55 11.11
CA VAL A 183 2.02 -3.88 9.95
C VAL A 183 2.28 -2.40 10.10
N LEU A 184 2.99 -1.80 9.14
CA LEU A 184 3.27 -0.36 9.11
C LEU A 184 2.35 0.31 8.10
N GLY A 185 1.88 1.51 8.42
CA GLY A 185 1.06 2.30 7.53
C GLY A 185 0.85 3.72 8.06
N PHE A 186 -0.04 4.47 7.46
CA PHE A 186 -0.42 5.80 7.92
C PHE A 186 -1.78 5.73 8.59
N ASN A 187 -1.91 6.35 9.76
CA ASN A 187 -3.13 6.36 10.54
C ASN A 187 -4.21 7.15 9.81
N GLN A 188 -5.37 6.57 9.52
CA GLN A 188 -6.60 7.25 9.10
C GLN A 188 -7.80 6.82 9.96
N GLY A 189 -7.54 6.28 11.16
CA GLY A 189 -8.55 5.95 12.16
C GLY A 189 -8.81 7.13 13.10
N GLY A 190 -9.90 7.05 13.89
CA GLY A 190 -10.25 8.10 14.86
C GLY A 190 -10.78 9.39 14.21
N GLU A 191 -10.36 10.55 14.71
CA GLU A 191 -10.74 11.89 14.19
C GLU A 191 -10.24 12.13 12.74
N GLY A 192 -9.33 11.31 12.22
CA GLY A 192 -8.82 11.35 10.84
C GLY A 192 -9.71 10.63 9.81
N LEU A 193 -10.98 10.37 10.15
CA LEU A 193 -11.97 9.87 9.19
C LEU A 193 -12.24 10.98 8.17
N LEU A 194 -11.99 10.68 6.89
CA LEU A 194 -12.60 11.39 5.78
C LEU A 194 -14.11 11.16 5.84
N SER A 195 -14.81 11.87 6.73
CA SER A 195 -16.26 11.96 6.69
C SER A 195 -16.64 12.62 5.38
N GLU A 196 -17.80 12.27 4.82
CA GLU A 196 -18.21 12.79 3.50
C GLU A 196 -18.31 14.32 3.45
N PHE A 197 -18.29 14.99 4.60
CA PHE A 197 -18.58 16.40 4.81
C PHE A 197 -17.35 17.28 5.13
N GLU A 198 -16.21 16.74 5.58
CA GLU A 198 -15.00 17.52 5.91
C GLU A 198 -13.75 16.90 5.25
N LYS A 199 -13.57 17.19 3.96
CA LYS A 199 -12.60 16.56 3.05
C LYS A 199 -11.21 17.23 3.02
N THR A 200 -10.61 17.58 4.15
CA THR A 200 -9.30 18.29 4.13
C THR A 200 -8.19 17.65 4.94
N ASP A 201 -8.49 16.86 5.95
CA ASP A 201 -7.47 16.50 6.94
C ASP A 201 -6.99 15.07 6.72
N VAL A 202 -6.01 14.93 5.84
CA VAL A 202 -5.23 13.69 5.73
C VAL A 202 -4.29 13.62 6.92
N ASP A 203 -4.48 12.63 7.80
CA ASP A 203 -3.47 12.31 8.79
C ASP A 203 -2.24 11.73 8.07
N ARG A 204 -1.07 12.27 8.38
CA ARG A 204 0.18 11.96 7.68
C ARG A 204 1.18 11.26 8.59
N TYR A 205 0.78 10.91 9.81
CA TYR A 205 1.66 10.23 10.76
C TYR A 205 1.73 8.74 10.47
N LEU A 206 2.97 8.25 10.42
CA LEU A 206 3.25 6.82 10.37
C LEU A 206 2.77 6.19 11.68
N ASP A 207 2.09 5.07 11.55
CA ASP A 207 1.66 4.21 12.64
C ASP A 207 2.05 2.77 12.35
N PHE A 208 2.00 1.93 13.39
CA PHE A 208 2.22 0.51 13.24
C PHE A 208 1.42 -0.30 14.26
N ALA A 209 0.97 -1.47 13.82
CA ALA A 209 0.34 -2.47 14.67
C ALA A 209 1.27 -3.67 14.83
N LYS A 210 1.33 -4.23 16.04
CA LYS A 210 2.04 -5.48 16.34
C LYS A 210 1.06 -6.65 16.33
N GLY A 211 1.54 -7.82 15.93
CA GLY A 211 0.73 -9.02 15.86
C GLY A 211 1.54 -10.27 15.59
N TYR A 212 0.85 -11.34 15.22
CA TYR A 212 1.47 -12.61 14.84
C TYR A 212 0.68 -13.31 13.73
N VAL A 213 1.37 -14.18 12.99
CA VAL A 213 0.77 -15.03 11.96
C VAL A 213 -0.01 -16.16 12.62
N CYS A 214 -1.34 -16.22 12.41
CA CYS A 214 -2.18 -17.26 13.01
C CYS A 214 -2.64 -18.32 12.02
N LYS A 215 -2.65 -18.02 10.71
CA LYS A 215 -3.06 -18.98 9.67
C LYS A 215 -2.45 -18.63 8.31
N LYS A 216 -2.28 -19.64 7.48
CA LYS A 216 -1.98 -19.48 6.05
C LYS A 216 -3.06 -20.19 5.26
N TYR A 217 -3.60 -19.49 4.28
CA TYR A 217 -4.61 -20.02 3.38
C TYR A 217 -4.00 -20.19 2.00
N ARG A 218 -4.25 -21.35 1.39
CA ARG A 218 -3.95 -21.63 -0.01
C ARG A 218 -5.16 -22.33 -0.58
N ASN A 219 -5.73 -21.75 -1.62
CA ASN A 219 -6.85 -22.34 -2.33
C ASN A 219 -6.29 -23.41 -3.28
N GLU A 220 -6.18 -24.66 -2.81
CA GLU A 220 -5.59 -25.77 -3.57
C GLU A 220 -6.54 -26.35 -4.63
N ASN A 221 -7.82 -25.95 -4.62
CA ASN A 221 -8.79 -26.37 -5.62
C ASN A 221 -8.64 -25.55 -6.92
N HIS A 222 -7.63 -25.92 -7.70
CA HIS A 222 -7.45 -25.50 -9.09
C HIS A 222 -8.21 -26.38 -10.10
N TYR A 223 -9.07 -27.29 -9.63
CA TYR A 223 -9.96 -28.07 -10.50
C TYR A 223 -11.39 -27.51 -10.43
N ASP A 224 -11.81 -26.88 -11.54
CA ASP A 224 -13.18 -26.51 -11.91
C ASP A 224 -14.08 -27.74 -12.05
N HIS A 225 -14.31 -28.47 -10.96
CA HIS A 225 -15.25 -29.59 -10.93
C HIS A 225 -16.21 -29.47 -9.75
N HIS A 226 -16.99 -28.39 -9.71
CA HIS A 226 -18.37 -28.48 -9.28
C HIS A 226 -19.23 -27.56 -10.13
N HIS A 227 -20.18 -28.18 -10.83
CA HIS A 227 -21.32 -27.58 -11.47
C HIS A 227 -22.20 -26.87 -10.43
N GLU A 228 -21.73 -25.75 -9.89
CA GLU A 228 -22.64 -24.70 -9.46
C GLU A 228 -22.83 -23.79 -10.66
N HIS A 229 -24.09 -23.63 -11.07
CA HIS A 229 -24.52 -22.56 -11.97
C HIS A 229 -24.19 -21.21 -11.32
N HIS A 230 -22.93 -20.82 -11.32
CA HIS A 230 -22.54 -19.45 -11.12
C HIS A 230 -22.84 -18.72 -12.43
N PRO A 231 -23.58 -17.60 -12.38
CA PRO A 231 -23.84 -16.83 -13.58
C PRO A 231 -22.48 -16.44 -14.16
N THR A 232 -22.26 -16.84 -15.40
CA THR A 232 -21.20 -16.29 -16.24
C THR A 232 -21.16 -14.78 -16.05
N GLY A 233 -20.08 -14.23 -15.50
CA GLY A 233 -19.84 -12.78 -15.51
C GLY A 233 -20.00 -11.98 -14.21
N LYS A 234 -19.83 -12.56 -13.01
CA LYS A 234 -19.67 -11.73 -11.79
C LYS A 234 -18.22 -11.38 -11.53
N ASN A 235 -17.93 -10.09 -11.62
CA ASN A 235 -16.68 -9.48 -11.20
C ASN A 235 -16.44 -9.75 -9.71
N VAL A 236 -15.35 -10.43 -9.33
CA VAL A 236 -15.16 -10.89 -7.94
C VAL A 236 -13.70 -10.88 -7.49
N PHE A 237 -13.48 -10.57 -6.21
CA PHE A 237 -12.21 -10.79 -5.54
C PHE A 237 -12.17 -12.18 -4.88
N LYS A 238 -11.24 -13.03 -5.31
CA LYS A 238 -11.08 -14.42 -4.87
C LYS A 238 -9.58 -14.74 -4.68
N PRO A 239 -8.99 -14.47 -3.50
CA PRO A 239 -7.56 -14.67 -3.28
C PRO A 239 -7.15 -16.14 -3.42
N ARG A 240 -5.98 -16.38 -4.02
CA ARG A 240 -5.39 -17.73 -4.14
C ARG A 240 -4.62 -18.12 -2.90
N GLU A 241 -3.88 -17.19 -2.33
CA GLU A 241 -3.07 -17.39 -1.14
C GLU A 241 -3.21 -16.18 -0.23
N GLU A 242 -3.30 -16.42 1.08
CA GLU A 242 -3.39 -15.37 2.09
C GLU A 242 -2.59 -15.74 3.34
N ILE A 243 -2.04 -14.73 4.01
CA ILE A 243 -1.56 -14.87 5.39
C ILE A 243 -2.59 -14.19 6.28
N VAL A 244 -3.03 -14.89 7.31
CA VAL A 244 -3.93 -14.34 8.33
C VAL A 244 -3.10 -14.01 9.55
N VAL A 245 -3.26 -12.79 10.04
CA VAL A 245 -2.57 -12.30 11.23
C VAL A 245 -3.58 -11.80 12.25
N ILE A 246 -3.28 -11.98 13.53
CA ILE A 246 -3.94 -11.24 14.60
C ILE A 246 -3.09 -10.00 14.86
N CYS A 247 -3.56 -8.87 14.34
CA CYS A 247 -2.89 -7.58 14.36
C CYS A 247 -3.98 -6.50 14.25
N PRO A 248 -4.28 -5.71 15.29
CA PRO A 248 -5.33 -4.70 15.25
C PRO A 248 -4.91 -3.53 14.35
N THR A 249 -5.25 -3.62 13.07
CA THR A 249 -4.95 -2.56 12.10
C THR A 249 -6.12 -1.58 11.99
N ILE A 250 -5.82 -0.39 11.49
CA ILE A 250 -6.77 0.72 11.39
C ILE A 250 -6.90 1.19 9.94
N GLY A 251 -7.86 2.09 9.70
CA GLY A 251 -7.98 2.79 8.42
C GLY A 251 -6.64 3.40 7.99
N GLY A 252 -6.33 3.35 6.70
CA GLY A 252 -5.07 3.87 6.15
C GLY A 252 -3.90 2.88 6.07
N HIS A 253 -3.91 1.80 6.86
CA HIS A 253 -2.86 0.77 6.78
C HIS A 253 -2.93 -0.08 5.50
N SER A 254 -4.07 -0.09 4.79
CA SER A 254 -4.25 -0.85 3.55
C SER A 254 -3.11 -0.63 2.56
N GLY A 255 -2.49 -1.71 2.07
CA GLY A 255 -1.34 -1.69 1.18
C GLY A 255 0.01 -1.52 1.86
N GLY A 256 0.02 -1.18 3.15
CA GLY A 256 1.21 -1.09 3.97
C GLY A 256 1.92 -2.44 4.15
N PRO A 257 3.24 -2.44 4.37
CA PRO A 257 4.01 -3.67 4.52
C PRO A 257 3.72 -4.34 5.87
N CYS A 258 3.52 -5.66 5.83
CA CYS A 258 3.66 -6.52 7.00
C CYS A 258 5.09 -7.07 7.02
N VAL A 259 5.82 -6.79 8.09
CA VAL A 259 7.23 -7.17 8.28
C VAL A 259 7.42 -8.12 9.44
N ASN A 260 8.41 -9.00 9.33
CA ASN A 260 8.84 -9.85 10.43
C ASN A 260 9.76 -9.12 11.43
N ARG A 261 10.34 -9.86 12.39
CA ARG A 261 11.30 -9.31 13.37
C ARG A 261 12.53 -8.72 12.69
N GLN A 262 13.00 -9.32 11.60
CA GLN A 262 14.15 -8.83 10.81
C GLN A 262 13.82 -7.59 9.97
N GLY A 263 12.57 -7.14 9.94
CA GLY A 263 12.13 -5.99 9.15
C GLY A 263 11.98 -6.32 7.66
N GLU A 264 11.87 -7.59 7.31
CA GLU A 264 11.64 -8.05 5.95
C GLU A 264 10.15 -8.19 5.68
N VAL A 265 9.71 -7.68 4.53
CA VAL A 265 8.29 -7.72 4.13
C VAL A 265 7.88 -9.15 3.77
N ILE A 266 6.89 -9.68 4.48
CA ILE A 266 6.30 -11.01 4.23
C ILE A 266 5.00 -10.93 3.40
N GLY A 267 4.34 -9.77 3.41
CA GLY A 267 3.09 -9.52 2.69
C GLY A 267 2.65 -8.07 2.81
N ILE A 268 1.51 -7.73 2.21
CA ILE A 268 0.91 -6.39 2.31
C ILE A 268 -0.49 -6.51 2.89
N LEU A 269 -0.92 -5.54 3.69
CA LEU A 269 -2.27 -5.53 4.26
C LEU A 269 -3.32 -5.38 3.16
N SER A 270 -4.21 -6.37 3.00
CA SER A 270 -5.33 -6.31 2.05
C SER A 270 -6.61 -5.84 2.74
N ARG A 271 -7.03 -6.52 3.81
CA ARG A 271 -8.29 -6.23 4.49
C ARG A 271 -8.27 -6.67 5.95
N VAL A 272 -9.19 -6.09 6.71
CA VAL A 272 -9.55 -6.53 8.06
C VAL A 272 -10.77 -7.45 7.96
N ASP A 273 -10.89 -8.39 8.88
CA ASP A 273 -12.09 -9.21 9.01
C ASP A 273 -13.25 -8.38 9.59
N PRO A 274 -14.40 -8.27 8.90
CA PRO A 274 -15.56 -7.55 9.42
C PRO A 274 -16.11 -8.11 10.74
N ALA A 275 -15.91 -9.40 11.01
CA ALA A 275 -16.39 -10.06 12.22
C ALA A 275 -15.37 -10.04 13.37
N ASP A 276 -14.10 -9.75 13.08
CA ASP A 276 -13.02 -9.70 14.07
C ASP A 276 -12.00 -8.62 13.68
N PRO A 277 -12.10 -7.40 14.22
CA PRO A 277 -11.24 -6.28 13.82
C PRO A 277 -9.76 -6.49 14.18
N GLN A 278 -9.44 -7.50 15.00
CA GLN A 278 -8.04 -7.87 15.26
C GLN A 278 -7.49 -8.78 14.17
N ARG A 279 -8.34 -9.48 13.43
CA ARG A 279 -7.92 -10.41 12.38
C ARG A 279 -7.80 -9.67 11.04
N CYS A 280 -6.64 -9.80 10.43
CA CYS A 280 -6.32 -9.18 9.15
C CYS A 280 -5.81 -10.20 8.14
N TYR A 281 -6.00 -9.89 6.86
CA TYR A 281 -5.59 -10.71 5.73
C TYR A 281 -4.53 -9.96 4.93
N LEU A 282 -3.44 -10.66 4.62
CA LEU A 282 -2.33 -10.13 3.85
C LEU A 282 -2.25 -10.82 2.49
N VAL A 283 -1.91 -10.05 1.45
CA VAL A 283 -1.42 -10.64 0.20
C VAL A 283 0.04 -11.07 0.41
N PRO A 284 0.37 -12.37 0.30
CA PRO A 284 1.71 -12.85 0.55
C PRO A 284 2.73 -12.32 -0.48
N SER A 285 3.98 -12.17 -0.09
CA SER A 285 5.03 -11.66 -0.98
C SER A 285 5.24 -12.49 -2.25
N CYS A 286 5.03 -13.81 -2.18
CA CYS A 286 5.12 -14.69 -3.35
C CYS A 286 4.12 -14.34 -4.46
N GLU A 287 2.96 -13.77 -4.14
CA GLU A 287 1.93 -13.42 -5.13
C GLU A 287 2.28 -12.13 -5.87
N TRP A 288 2.60 -11.05 -5.15
CA TRP A 288 2.88 -9.76 -5.78
C TRP A 288 4.32 -9.61 -6.30
N LYS A 289 5.27 -10.45 -5.88
CA LYS A 289 6.64 -10.47 -6.46
C LYS A 289 6.63 -10.67 -7.98
N LYS A 290 5.68 -11.44 -8.51
CA LYS A 290 5.49 -11.65 -9.95
C LYS A 290 5.12 -10.34 -10.67
N LEU A 291 4.27 -9.52 -10.04
CA LEU A 291 3.90 -8.19 -10.55
C LEU A 291 5.12 -7.27 -10.59
N VAL A 292 5.95 -7.29 -9.54
CA VAL A 292 7.19 -6.51 -9.48
C VAL A 292 8.16 -6.94 -10.58
N ARG A 293 8.31 -8.25 -10.85
CA ARG A 293 9.15 -8.73 -11.97
C ARG A 293 8.66 -8.21 -13.32
N LYS A 294 7.34 -8.30 -13.59
CA LYS A 294 6.72 -7.75 -14.81
C LYS A 294 6.97 -6.24 -14.93
N ALA A 295 6.77 -5.51 -13.85
CA ALA A 295 7.01 -4.07 -13.76
C ALA A 295 8.47 -3.67 -14.05
N LYS A 296 9.44 -4.51 -13.66
CA LYS A 296 10.87 -4.29 -13.97
C LYS A 296 11.22 -4.58 -15.43
N MET A 297 10.45 -5.40 -16.15
CA MET A 297 10.68 -5.70 -17.56
C MET A 297 10.04 -4.65 -18.49
N ALA A 298 8.97 -3.99 -18.05
CA ALA A 298 8.34 -2.88 -18.76
C ALA A 298 9.11 -1.55 -18.65
N SER A 299 10.43 -1.58 -18.47
CA SER A 299 11.30 -0.39 -18.30
C SER A 299 12.31 -0.29 -19.41
#